data_AF-A0AAV0LZ35-F1
#
_entry.id   AF-A0AAV0LZ35-F1
#
_cell.length_a   1.000
_cell.length_b   1.000
_cell.length_c   1.000
_cell.angle_alpha   90.00
_cell.angle_beta   90.00
_cell.angle_gamma   90.00
#
_symmetry.space_group_name_H-M   'P 1'
#
loop_
_entity.id
_entity.type
_entity.pdbx_description
1 polymer ?
#
loop_
_entity_poly.entity_id
_entity_poly.type
_entity_poly.pdbx_seq_one_letter_code
_entity_poly.pdbx_strand_id
1 'polypeptide(L)'
;MTVVTLSGCGLSEAAPAESLVTYLPGFNGSFPSKHYSGYVGIEKEKHLFYYFIASERNTAEDPVVLWLNGGPGCSSFDGFVYEHGEFFFFIPN
;
A
#
# COMPACT_ATOMS: atom_id res chain seq x y z
N MET A 1 15.34 10.44 39.04
CA MET A 1 15.23 10.72 37.60
C MET A 1 15.79 9.51 36.88
N THR A 2 14.93 8.58 36.47
CA THR A 2 15.35 7.32 35.86
C THR A 2 15.42 7.54 34.35
N VAL A 3 16.61 7.41 33.78
CA VAL A 3 16.79 7.37 32.33
C VAL A 3 16.36 5.98 31.87
N VAL A 4 15.22 5.89 31.18
CA VAL A 4 14.81 4.68 30.46
C VAL A 4 15.57 4.68 29.15
N THR A 5 16.61 3.85 29.04
CA THR A 5 17.23 3.54 27.76
C THR A 5 16.28 2.65 26.97
N LEU A 6 15.72 3.16 25.87
CA LEU A 6 15.04 2.34 24.88
C LEU A 6 16.10 1.53 24.11
N SER A 7 16.55 0.43 24.73
CA SER A 7 17.30 -0.59 24.03
C SER A 7 16.31 -1.48 23.29
N GLY A 8 16.03 -1.06 22.06
CA GLY A 8 15.10 -1.73 21.17
C GLY A 8 15.17 -1.09 19.80
N CYS A 9 16.26 -1.34 19.08
CA CYS A 9 16.16 -1.37 17.63
C CYS A 9 15.31 -2.60 17.31
N GLY A 10 13.98 -2.44 17.43
CA GLY A 10 13.06 -3.36 16.80
C GLY A 10 13.40 -3.30 15.32
N LEU A 11 13.68 -4.46 14.73
CA LEU A 11 13.69 -4.60 13.28
C LEU A 11 12.36 -4.00 12.81
N SER A 12 12.44 -2.85 12.14
CA SER A 12 11.33 -2.39 11.32
C SER A 12 11.12 -3.52 10.32
N GLU A 13 10.04 -4.28 10.48
CA GLU A 13 9.69 -5.30 9.51
C GLU A 13 9.41 -4.54 8.22
N ALA A 14 10.24 -4.79 7.19
CA ALA A 14 9.88 -4.37 5.85
C ALA A 14 8.49 -4.93 5.52
N ALA A 15 7.73 -4.22 4.68
CA ALA A 15 6.39 -4.67 4.30
C ALA A 15 6.41 -6.18 3.93
N PRO A 16 5.39 -6.97 4.35
CA PRO A 16 5.45 -8.42 4.30
C PRO A 16 5.83 -8.91 2.91
N ALA A 17 6.84 -9.80 2.83
CA ALA A 17 7.37 -10.25 1.55
C ALA A 17 6.32 -11.04 0.75
N GLU A 18 5.42 -11.73 1.44
CA GLU A 18 4.26 -12.43 0.89
C GLU A 18 3.22 -11.50 0.26
N SER A 19 3.17 -10.24 0.68
CA SER A 19 2.25 -9.24 0.13
C SER A 19 2.82 -8.52 -1.09
N LEU A 20 4.09 -8.74 -1.42
CA LEU A 20 4.76 -8.07 -2.54
C LEU A 20 4.10 -8.48 -3.87
N VAL A 21 3.62 -7.49 -4.61
CA VAL A 21 3.10 -7.69 -5.96
C VAL A 21 4.28 -7.63 -6.93
N THR A 22 4.55 -8.75 -7.61
CA THR A 22 5.65 -8.85 -8.59
C THR A 22 5.18 -8.82 -10.04
N TYR A 23 3.87 -9.01 -10.28
CA TYR A 23 3.27 -9.05 -11.59
C TYR A 23 1.83 -8.55 -11.53
N LEU A 24 1.45 -7.67 -12.46
CA LEU A 24 0.09 -7.19 -12.63
C LEU A 24 -0.35 -7.47 -14.07
N PRO A 25 -1.40 -8.28 -14.29
CA PRO A 25 -1.90 -8.54 -15.63
C PRO A 25 -2.27 -7.24 -16.36
N GLY A 26 -1.84 -7.12 -17.63
CA GLY A 26 -2.08 -5.93 -18.45
C GLY A 26 -1.05 -4.81 -18.26
N PHE A 27 -0.15 -4.91 -17.27
CA PHE A 27 0.99 -4.01 -17.14
C PHE A 27 2.25 -4.66 -17.73
N ASN A 28 2.79 -4.05 -18.80
CA ASN A 28 4.03 -4.50 -19.43
C ASN A 28 5.20 -3.66 -18.91
N GLY A 29 6.06 -4.26 -18.08
CA GLY A 29 7.28 -3.61 -17.59
C GLY A 29 7.56 -3.94 -16.13
N SER A 30 8.61 -3.33 -15.59
CA SER A 30 8.89 -3.31 -14.15
C SER A 30 8.13 -2.17 -13.48
N PHE A 31 7.63 -2.41 -12.27
CA PHE A 31 7.02 -1.35 -11.47
C PHE A 31 8.04 -0.25 -11.13
N PRO A 32 7.62 1.03 -11.12
CA PRO A 32 8.49 2.15 -10.77
C PRO A 32 8.81 2.16 -9.27
N SER A 33 7.91 1.62 -8.44
CA SER A 33 8.06 1.47 -7.00
C SER A 33 7.77 0.04 -6.53
N LYS A 34 7.79 -0.20 -5.22
CA LYS A 34 7.37 -1.49 -4.65
C LYS A 34 5.87 -1.46 -4.35
N HIS A 35 5.15 -2.46 -4.84
CA HIS A 35 3.72 -2.61 -4.65
C HIS A 35 3.45 -3.74 -3.67
N TYR A 36 2.50 -3.52 -2.76
CA TYR A 36 2.06 -4.53 -1.81
C TYR A 36 0.54 -4.59 -1.77
N SER A 37 -0.03 -5.78 -1.69
CA SER A 37 -1.47 -5.95 -1.55
C SER A 37 -1.78 -7.06 -0.58
N GLY A 38 -2.88 -6.91 0.16
CA GLY A 38 -3.26 -7.88 1.17
C GLY A 38 -4.46 -7.42 1.96
N TYR A 39 -4.55 -7.91 3.19
CA TYR A 39 -5.68 -7.65 4.08
C TYR A 39 -5.21 -7.19 5.46
N VAL A 40 -5.82 -6.13 5.98
CA VAL A 40 -5.65 -5.69 7.37
C VAL A 40 -6.88 -6.14 8.17
N GLY A 41 -6.65 -6.90 9.24
CA GLY A 41 -7.71 -7.30 10.16
C GLY A 41 -8.19 -6.13 11.00
N ILE A 42 -9.50 -5.89 11.03
CA ILE A 42 -10.14 -4.84 11.85
C ILE A 42 -10.90 -5.45 13.02
N GLU A 43 -11.54 -6.61 12.79
CA GLU A 43 -12.21 -7.42 13.79
C GLU A 43 -11.94 -8.90 13.48
N LYS A 44 -12.39 -9.82 14.34
CA LYS A 44 -12.14 -11.27 14.21
C LYS A 44 -12.48 -11.84 12.83
N GLU A 45 -13.52 -11.29 12.18
CA GLU A 45 -14.05 -11.77 10.90
C GLU A 45 -14.01 -10.69 9.81
N LYS A 46 -13.54 -9.47 10.12
CA LYS A 46 -13.54 -8.34 9.18
C LYS A 46 -12.13 -7.99 8.78
N HIS A 47 -11.90 -8.05 7.47
CA HIS A 47 -10.62 -7.76 6.85
C HIS A 47 -10.80 -6.72 5.75
N LEU A 48 -10.05 -5.62 5.82
CA LEU A 48 -10.02 -4.62 4.77
C LEU A 48 -8.92 -4.95 3.78
N PHE A 49 -9.28 -5.06 2.52
CA PHE A 49 -8.31 -5.13 1.43
C PHE A 49 -7.53 -3.81 1.36
N TYR A 50 -6.21 -3.91 1.15
CA TYR A 50 -5.36 -2.76 0.84
C TYR A 50 -4.53 -3.02 -0.42
N TYR A 51 -4.23 -1.93 -1.12
CA TYR A 51 -3.18 -1.87 -2.13
C TYR A 51 -2.30 -0.67 -1.81
N PHE A 52 -1.03 -0.94 -1.53
CA PHE A 52 -0.04 0.05 -1.11
C PHE A 52 1.07 0.14 -2.16
N ILE A 53 1.42 1.36 -2.52
CA ILE A 53 2.57 1.69 -3.35
C ILE A 53 3.57 2.46 -2.51
N ALA A 54 4.84 2.06 -2.56
CA ALA A 54 5.90 2.78 -1.89
C ALA A 54 6.24 4.08 -2.66
N SER A 55 6.70 5.12 -1.99
CA SER A 55 7.12 6.34 -2.68
C SER A 55 8.23 6.07 -3.70
N GLU A 56 8.12 6.67 -4.89
CA GLU A 56 9.14 6.64 -5.93
C GLU A 56 10.39 7.48 -5.59
N ARG A 57 10.32 8.36 -4.58
CA ARG A 57 11.42 9.27 -4.21
C ARG A 57 12.29 8.71 -3.08
N ASN A 58 11.84 8.82 -1.83
CA ASN A 58 12.57 8.36 -0.65
C ASN A 58 11.61 7.73 0.34
N THR A 59 11.45 6.40 0.24
CA THR A 59 10.54 5.63 1.10
C THR A 59 10.82 5.75 2.60
N ALA A 60 12.02 6.19 3.00
CA ALA A 60 12.38 6.35 4.41
C ALA A 60 11.99 7.72 4.99
N GLU A 61 11.79 8.74 4.14
CA GLU A 61 11.49 10.12 4.56
C GLU A 61 10.09 10.56 4.14
N ASP A 62 9.54 9.96 3.09
CA ASP A 62 8.26 10.34 2.53
C ASP A 62 7.10 9.85 3.41
N PRO A 63 6.03 10.65 3.57
CA PRO A 63 4.93 10.28 4.45
C PRO A 63 4.11 9.12 3.88
N VAL A 64 3.50 8.34 4.78
CA VAL A 64 2.44 7.40 4.40
C VAL A 64 1.14 8.18 4.25
N VAL A 65 0.49 8.05 3.08
CA VAL A 65 -0.81 8.67 2.80
C VAL A 65 -1.87 7.58 2.71
N LEU A 66 -2.90 7.68 3.55
CA LEU A 66 -4.10 6.85 3.45
C LEU A 66 -5.11 7.54 2.55
N TRP A 67 -5.57 6.82 1.52
CA TRP A 67 -6.63 7.28 0.64
C TRP A 67 -7.89 6.42 0.83
N LEU A 68 -9.04 7.08 0.96
CA LEU A 68 -10.35 6.43 1.09
C LEU A 68 -11.35 7.11 0.16
N ASN A 69 -11.88 6.36 -0.79
CA ASN A 69 -13.00 6.81 -1.60
C ASN A 69 -14.29 6.89 -0.76
N GLY A 70 -15.20 7.77 -1.17
CA GLY A 70 -16.45 8.05 -0.47
C GLY A 70 -17.61 7.09 -0.79
N GLY A 71 -18.82 7.64 -0.86
CA GLY A 71 -20.06 6.88 -0.96
C GLY A 71 -20.59 6.49 0.42
N PRO A 72 -21.36 5.40 0.48
CA PRO A 72 -20.87 4.27 1.28
C PRO A 72 -20.69 3.01 0.41
N GLY A 73 -19.59 2.28 0.62
CA GLY A 73 -19.34 0.99 -0.03
C GLY A 73 -18.58 1.05 -1.36
N CYS A 74 -18.21 2.24 -1.85
CA CYS A 74 -17.32 2.34 -3.01
C CYS A 74 -15.90 1.88 -2.64
N SER A 75 -15.22 1.23 -3.59
CA SER A 75 -13.85 0.76 -3.39
C SER A 75 -12.87 1.92 -3.50
N SER A 76 -11.90 2.00 -2.59
CA SER A 76 -10.78 2.95 -2.70
C SER A 76 -9.76 2.55 -3.77
N PHE A 77 -9.90 1.35 -4.34
CA PHE A 77 -9.13 0.92 -5.50
C PHE A 77 -9.48 1.72 -6.77
N ASP A 78 -10.66 2.36 -6.79
CA ASP A 78 -11.07 3.31 -7.84
C ASP A 78 -10.10 4.50 -7.92
N GLY A 79 -9.81 5.15 -6.78
CA GLY A 79 -8.84 6.24 -6.71
C GLY A 79 -7.44 5.83 -7.15
N PHE A 80 -7.06 4.57 -6.89
CA PHE A 80 -5.79 4.03 -7.37
C PHE A 80 -5.74 3.89 -8.90
N VAL A 81 -6.77 3.33 -9.55
CA VAL A 81 -6.68 3.00 -10.99
C VAL A 81 -7.28 4.05 -11.94
N TYR A 82 -8.07 5.00 -11.42
CA TYR A 82 -8.75 6.00 -12.25
C TYR A 82 -8.52 7.45 -11.83
N GLU A 83 -8.01 7.73 -10.63
CA GLU A 83 -7.80 9.11 -10.17
C GLU A 83 -6.32 9.52 -10.15
N HIS A 84 -5.52 8.95 -9.23
CA HIS A 84 -4.17 9.46 -8.95
C HIS A 84 -3.14 8.38 -8.58
N GLY A 85 -3.43 7.10 -8.77
CA GLY A 85 -2.41 6.06 -8.60
C GLY A 85 -1.46 5.99 -9.79
N GLU A 86 -0.44 5.15 -9.66
CA GLU A 86 0.61 4.97 -10.67
C GLU A 86 0.10 4.33 -11.98
N PHE A 87 -1.07 3.70 -11.94
CA PHE A 87 -1.70 3.07 -13.10
C PHE A 87 -2.98 3.78 -13.49
N PHE A 88 -3.15 4.00 -14.79
CA PHE A 88 -4.44 4.38 -15.36
C PHE A 88 -5.03 3.17 -16.07
N PHE A 89 -6.13 2.62 -15.54
CA PHE A 89 -6.80 1.49 -16.16
C PHE A 89 -7.61 1.95 -17.37
N PHE A 90 -7.27 1.40 -18.54
CA PHE A 90 -7.94 1.69 -19.80
C PHE A 90 -8.62 0.44 -20.34
N ILE A 91 -9.92 0.53 -20.64
CA ILE A 91 -10.64 -0.49 -21.38
C ILE A 91 -10.67 -0.05 -22.85
N PRO A 92 -9.95 -0.73 -23.76
CA PRO A 92 -10.07 -0.47 -25.19
C PRO A 92 -11.49 -0.83 -25.66
N ASN A 93 -12.09 0.07 -26.44
CA ASN A 93 -13.35 -0.18 -27.15
C ASN A 93 -13.19 -1.20 -28.28
#